data_AF-A0A7S0A3K0-F1
#
_entry.id   AF-A0A7S0A3K0-F1
#
_cell.length_a   1.000
_cell.length_b   1.000
_cell.length_c   1.000
_cell.angle_alpha   90.00
_cell.angle_beta   90.00
_cell.angle_gamma   90.00
#
_symmetry.space_group_name_H-M   'P 1'
#
loop_
_entity.id
_entity.type
_entity.pdbx_description
1 polymer ?
#
loop_
_entity_poly.entity_id
_entity_poly.type
_entity_poly.pdbx_seq_one_letter_code
_entity_poly.pdbx_strand_id
1 'polypeptide(L)'
;NIGVGGLLPVAMSLFAEHLPKTMRDSMMVYMQIFFVLGHLVAVLVAMCLPEGVWRPFLLVLSLPAVVALVLVKYIPESPVFMHQTGQQKRLAEHLRTICKTNGGDPDSVSVPEPLGGEEDAEEAVESEPRGMAHLLGNIRILKRVMAFGLLWMFITLGSDLWAWLTELGEDQGWHRRQVEGFVVFLKFPSIVGFFLASFLARDGQGPRILCSAMGITSVMCALFSYSLVTRQKMLQPVALLAMIVPFDMAWSLLYTTTATGFDTLCRASALSMCTSLGKAAGVIIPSVSGFLIKEHPNAAFEFWASTWVLAFMQAMTIRFKQEEEEEARPAKCSSTPASLRPEGGAPPEGHSELF
;
A
#
# COMPACT_ATOMS: atom_id res chain seq x y z
N ASN A 1 -14.68 -2.72 9.49
CA ASN A 1 -13.92 -3.66 8.63
C ASN A 1 -14.55 -3.93 7.26
N ILE A 2 -15.86 -4.16 7.16
CA ILE A 2 -16.52 -4.45 5.86
C ILE A 2 -16.36 -3.29 4.86
N GLY A 3 -16.73 -2.05 5.24
CA GLY A 3 -16.60 -0.88 4.34
C GLY A 3 -15.18 -0.62 3.86
N VAL A 4 -14.22 -0.56 4.80
CA VAL A 4 -12.78 -0.39 4.48
C VAL A 4 -12.23 -1.58 3.67
N GLY A 5 -12.76 -2.79 3.88
CA GLY A 5 -12.35 -4.00 3.13
C GLY A 5 -12.83 -4.04 1.70
N GLY A 6 -14.01 -3.50 1.40
CA GLY A 6 -14.53 -3.41 0.04
C GLY A 6 -14.00 -2.19 -0.71
N LEU A 7 -14.11 -1.01 -0.11
CA LEU A 7 -13.84 0.26 -0.80
C LEU A 7 -12.36 0.44 -1.12
N LEU A 8 -11.46 0.05 -0.22
CA LEU A 8 -10.03 0.35 -0.36
C LEU A 8 -9.38 -0.42 -1.52
N PRO A 9 -9.58 -1.74 -1.71
CA PRO A 9 -9.09 -2.44 -2.90
C PRO A 9 -9.70 -1.94 -4.21
N VAL A 10 -11.00 -1.60 -4.21
CA VAL A 10 -11.70 -1.09 -5.41
C VAL A 10 -11.15 0.29 -5.80
N ALA A 11 -11.06 1.21 -4.84
CA ALA A 11 -10.51 2.55 -5.08
C ALA A 11 -9.06 2.49 -5.56
N MET A 12 -8.24 1.61 -4.96
CA MET A 12 -6.86 1.39 -5.36
C MET A 12 -6.75 0.84 -6.79
N SER A 13 -7.57 -0.15 -7.18
CA SER A 13 -7.56 -0.67 -8.55
C SER A 13 -8.02 0.38 -9.56
N LEU A 14 -9.13 1.06 -9.26
CA LEU A 14 -9.69 2.09 -10.12
C LEU A 14 -8.69 3.22 -10.35
N PHE A 15 -8.04 3.70 -9.28
CA PHE A 15 -7.02 4.75 -9.39
C PHE A 15 -5.80 4.27 -10.20
N ALA A 16 -5.30 3.05 -9.94
CA ALA A 16 -4.16 2.49 -10.65
C ALA A 16 -4.39 2.35 -12.17
N GLU A 17 -5.62 2.09 -12.58
CA GLU A 17 -6.02 1.91 -13.98
C GLU A 17 -6.09 3.23 -14.77
N HIS A 18 -6.27 4.37 -14.08
CA HIS A 18 -6.19 5.70 -14.68
C HIS A 18 -4.75 6.24 -14.78
N LEU A 19 -3.79 5.56 -14.14
CA LEU A 19 -2.42 6.03 -14.03
C LEU A 19 -1.49 5.39 -15.08
N PRO A 20 -0.56 6.17 -15.67
CA PRO A 20 0.50 5.64 -16.50
C PRO A 20 1.41 4.71 -15.68
N LYS A 21 1.92 3.65 -16.31
CA LYS A 21 2.73 2.61 -15.64
C LYS A 21 3.93 3.20 -14.88
N THR A 22 4.57 4.24 -15.42
CA THR A 22 5.78 4.86 -14.86
C THR A 22 5.54 5.58 -13.53
N MET A 23 4.35 6.15 -13.33
CA MET A 23 4.02 6.92 -12.12
C MET A 23 3.07 6.20 -11.17
N ARG A 24 2.54 5.03 -11.60
CA ARG A 24 1.54 4.27 -10.86
C ARG A 24 1.98 4.02 -9.41
N ASP A 25 3.15 3.42 -9.21
CA ASP A 25 3.60 3.01 -7.88
C ASP A 25 3.79 4.21 -6.94
N SER A 26 4.34 5.32 -7.45
CA SER A 26 4.47 6.57 -6.69
C SER A 26 3.10 7.15 -6.31
N MET A 27 2.19 7.29 -7.26
CA MET A 27 0.85 7.87 -7.03
C MET A 27 0.01 7.03 -6.07
N MET A 28 0.14 5.70 -6.14
CA MET A 28 -0.52 4.79 -5.20
C MET A 28 -0.04 5.02 -3.75
N VAL A 29 1.25 5.31 -3.56
CA VAL A 29 1.78 5.68 -2.23
C VAL A 29 1.29 7.07 -1.80
N TYR A 30 1.21 8.04 -2.71
CA TYR A 30 0.68 9.38 -2.39
C TYR A 30 -0.76 9.32 -1.85
N MET A 31 -1.61 8.44 -2.38
CA MET A 31 -2.96 8.26 -1.88
C MET A 31 -2.99 7.85 -0.40
N GLN A 32 -1.98 7.12 0.08
CA GLN A 32 -1.90 6.67 1.46
C GLN A 32 -1.58 7.80 2.45
N ILE A 33 -1.09 8.96 2.00
CA ILE A 33 -0.89 10.13 2.88
C ILE A 33 -2.22 10.57 3.52
N PHE A 34 -3.34 10.40 2.82
CA PHE A 34 -4.66 10.71 3.36
C PHE A 34 -5.01 9.84 4.58
N PHE A 35 -4.41 8.66 4.73
CA PHE A 35 -4.55 7.86 5.95
C PHE A 35 -3.94 8.56 7.17
N VAL A 36 -2.77 9.17 7.00
CA VAL A 36 -2.09 9.93 8.07
C VAL A 36 -2.85 11.20 8.38
N LEU A 37 -3.32 11.92 7.35
CA LEU A 37 -4.15 13.12 7.53
C LEU A 37 -5.46 12.80 8.25
N GLY A 38 -6.12 11.69 7.89
CA GLY A 38 -7.32 11.22 8.57
C GLY A 38 -7.07 10.89 10.04
N HIS A 39 -5.96 10.22 10.35
CA HIS A 39 -5.54 9.97 11.73
C HIS A 39 -5.27 11.27 12.50
N LEU A 40 -4.59 12.22 11.88
CA LEU A 40 -4.29 13.52 12.50
C LEU A 40 -5.59 14.26 12.85
N VAL A 41 -6.53 14.35 11.90
CA VAL A 41 -7.86 14.92 12.14
C VAL A 41 -8.58 14.17 13.26
N ALA A 42 -8.53 12.84 13.27
CA ALA A 42 -9.18 12.05 14.32
C ALA A 42 -8.62 12.33 15.71
N VAL A 43 -7.30 12.38 15.89
CA VAL A 43 -6.70 12.71 17.19
C VAL A 43 -7.00 14.15 17.59
N LEU A 44 -6.95 15.11 16.65
CA LEU A 44 -7.30 16.50 16.95
C LEU A 44 -8.77 16.66 17.39
N VAL A 45 -9.70 15.98 16.71
CA VAL A 45 -11.12 15.97 17.12
C VAL A 45 -11.28 15.32 18.49
N ALA A 46 -10.56 14.23 18.77
CA ALA A 46 -10.58 13.59 20.09
C ALA A 46 -10.11 14.54 21.19
N MET A 47 -9.04 15.30 20.96
CA MET A 47 -8.49 16.27 21.92
C MET A 47 -9.39 17.50 22.15
N CYS A 48 -10.26 17.84 21.20
CA CYS A 48 -11.23 18.93 21.33
C CYS A 48 -12.51 18.53 22.08
N LEU A 49 -12.78 17.24 22.22
CA LEU A 49 -13.99 16.75 22.88
C LEU A 49 -13.71 16.41 24.35
N PRO A 50 -14.67 16.66 25.27
CA PRO A 50 -14.53 16.22 26.66
C PRO A 50 -14.43 14.69 26.77
N GLU A 51 -13.77 14.23 27.84
CA GLU A 51 -13.67 12.81 28.14
C GLU A 51 -15.06 12.16 28.23
N GLY A 52 -15.19 10.94 27.68
CA GLY A 52 -16.44 10.18 27.67
C GLY A 52 -17.44 10.58 26.57
N VAL A 53 -17.19 11.65 25.80
CA VAL A 53 -18.09 12.12 24.73
C VAL A 53 -17.78 11.43 23.39
N TRP A 54 -18.02 10.13 23.30
CA TRP A 54 -17.66 9.33 22.12
C TRP A 54 -18.67 9.38 20.97
N ARG A 55 -19.95 9.69 21.23
CA ARG A 55 -20.97 9.70 20.15
C ARG A 55 -20.77 10.83 19.14
N PRO A 56 -20.58 12.10 19.54
CA PRO A 56 -20.27 13.18 18.61
C PRO A 56 -18.95 12.95 17.89
N PHE A 57 -17.96 12.38 18.57
CA PHE A 57 -16.69 11.97 17.97
C PHE A 57 -16.92 11.07 16.75
N LEU A 58 -17.70 9.99 16.90
CA LEU A 58 -18.02 9.09 15.79
C LEU A 58 -18.84 9.76 14.68
N LEU A 59 -19.76 10.67 15.02
CA LEU A 59 -20.54 11.41 14.04
C LEU A 59 -19.64 12.30 13.17
N VAL A 60 -18.72 13.05 13.78
CA VAL A 60 -17.78 13.91 13.04
C VAL A 60 -16.89 13.07 12.14
N LEU A 61 -16.38 11.93 12.62
CA LEU A 61 -15.56 11.02 11.83
C LEU A 61 -16.31 10.33 10.68
N SER A 62 -17.65 10.27 10.76
CA SER A 62 -18.48 9.70 9.68
C SER A 62 -18.72 10.67 8.52
N LEU A 63 -18.52 11.98 8.71
CA LEU A 63 -18.80 13.00 7.69
C LEU A 63 -18.06 12.76 6.36
N PRO A 64 -16.74 12.46 6.34
CA PRO A 64 -16.03 12.18 5.09
C PRO A 64 -16.60 10.96 4.35
N ALA A 65 -17.11 9.96 5.07
CA ALA A 65 -17.72 8.77 4.47
C ALA A 65 -19.04 9.12 3.77
N VAL A 66 -19.86 10.00 4.36
CA VAL A 66 -21.09 10.49 3.73
C VAL A 66 -20.78 11.29 2.47
N VAL A 67 -19.77 12.16 2.52
CA VAL A 67 -19.29 12.90 1.34
C VAL A 67 -18.82 11.93 0.25
N ALA A 68 -18.04 10.91 0.61
CA ALA A 68 -17.57 9.90 -0.34
C ALA A 68 -18.73 9.14 -1.01
N LEU A 69 -19.81 8.81 -0.29
CA LEU A 69 -20.99 8.15 -0.86
C LEU A 69 -21.70 9.01 -1.93
N VAL A 70 -21.70 10.33 -1.75
CA VAL A 70 -22.24 11.26 -2.76
C VAL A 70 -21.28 11.39 -3.93
N LEU A 71 -19.97 11.49 -3.65
CA LEU A 71 -18.93 11.68 -4.66
C LEU A 71 -18.74 10.45 -5.55
N VAL A 72 -19.00 9.24 -5.05
CA VAL A 72 -18.84 7.99 -5.83
C VAL A 72 -19.66 8.01 -7.14
N LYS A 73 -20.77 8.75 -7.17
CA LYS A 73 -21.63 8.91 -8.36
C LYS A 73 -20.97 9.71 -9.49
N TYR A 74 -19.92 10.47 -9.18
CA TYR A 74 -19.19 11.31 -10.12
C TYR A 74 -17.84 10.71 -10.52
N ILE A 75 -17.45 9.59 -9.91
CA ILE A 75 -16.19 8.93 -10.27
C ILE A 75 -16.43 8.15 -11.58
N PRO A 76 -15.63 8.40 -12.63
CA PRO A 76 -15.76 7.70 -13.89
C PRO A 76 -15.36 6.22 -13.75
N GLU A 77 -15.91 5.38 -14.61
CA GLU A 77 -15.52 3.98 -14.70
C GLU A 77 -14.11 3.80 -15.28
N SER A 78 -13.50 2.65 -15.02
CA SER A 78 -12.14 2.36 -15.50
C SER A 78 -12.03 2.31 -17.04
N PRO A 79 -10.99 2.91 -17.64
CA PRO A 79 -10.67 2.73 -19.06
C PRO A 79 -10.48 1.26 -19.45
N VAL A 80 -9.89 0.45 -18.57
CA VAL A 80 -9.66 -0.98 -18.80
C VAL A 80 -11.01 -1.72 -18.86
N PHE A 81 -11.93 -1.40 -17.96
CA PHE A 81 -13.27 -1.97 -17.96
C PHE A 81 -14.07 -1.56 -19.21
N MET A 82 -14.02 -0.28 -19.60
CA MET A 82 -14.69 0.20 -20.82
C MET A 82 -14.17 -0.50 -22.08
N HIS A 83 -12.86 -0.73 -22.15
CA HIS A 83 -12.24 -1.46 -23.25
C HIS A 83 -12.68 -2.93 -23.29
N GLN A 84 -12.68 -3.60 -22.14
CA GLN A 84 -13.09 -5.01 -22.02
C GLN A 84 -14.58 -5.25 -22.28
N THR A 85 -15.44 -4.27 -21.98
CA THR A 85 -16.89 -4.36 -22.19
C THR A 85 -17.35 -3.84 -23.55
N GLY A 86 -16.43 -3.56 -24.48
CA GLY A 86 -16.75 -3.09 -25.83
C GLY A 86 -17.27 -1.65 -25.89
N GLN A 87 -17.21 -0.87 -24.81
CA GLN A 87 -17.73 0.50 -24.74
C GLN A 87 -16.81 1.54 -25.42
N GLN A 88 -16.48 1.32 -26.69
CA GLN A 88 -15.45 2.05 -27.43
C GLN A 88 -15.69 3.55 -27.55
N LYS A 89 -16.94 3.97 -27.77
CA LYS A 89 -17.29 5.40 -27.84
C LYS A 89 -17.01 6.12 -26.52
N ARG A 90 -17.41 5.51 -25.40
CA ARG A 90 -17.16 6.05 -24.05
C ARG A 90 -15.67 6.06 -23.72
N LEU A 91 -14.96 4.99 -24.08
CA LEU A 91 -13.51 4.92 -23.90
C LEU A 91 -12.79 6.05 -24.63
N ALA A 92 -13.12 6.30 -25.90
CA ALA A 92 -12.52 7.36 -26.69
C ALA A 92 -12.77 8.76 -26.09
N GLU A 93 -14.02 9.06 -25.72
CA GLU A 93 -14.37 10.33 -25.05
C GLU A 93 -13.65 10.49 -23.72
N HIS A 94 -13.53 9.41 -22.95
CA HIS A 94 -12.88 9.42 -21.65
C HIS A 94 -11.37 9.67 -21.76
N LEU A 95 -10.67 8.94 -22.64
CA LEU A 95 -9.24 9.13 -22.87
C LEU A 95 -8.93 10.53 -23.43
N ARG A 96 -9.79 11.07 -24.31
CA ARG A 96 -9.69 12.47 -24.78
C ARG A 96 -9.82 13.48 -23.64
N THR A 97 -10.75 13.23 -22.71
CA THR A 97 -10.96 14.10 -21.55
C THR A 97 -9.74 14.08 -20.61
N ILE A 98 -9.18 12.89 -20.35
CA ILE A 98 -7.93 12.74 -19.57
C ILE A 98 -6.78 13.48 -20.26
N CYS A 99 -6.59 13.28 -21.57
CA CYS A 99 -5.54 13.94 -22.34
C CYS A 99 -5.65 15.46 -22.26
N LYS A 100 -6.86 16.01 -22.50
CA LYS A 100 -7.15 17.44 -22.40
C LYS A 100 -6.86 18.01 -21.01
N THR A 101 -7.26 17.28 -19.96
CA THR A 101 -7.05 17.70 -18.57
C THR A 101 -5.57 17.72 -18.20
N ASN A 102 -4.78 16.80 -18.78
CA ASN A 102 -3.33 16.73 -18.63
C ASN A 102 -2.56 17.67 -19.58
N GLY A 103 -3.25 18.50 -20.37
CA GLY A 103 -2.64 19.48 -21.28
C GLY A 103 -2.10 18.90 -22.60
N GLY A 104 -2.47 17.66 -22.94
CA GLY A 104 -2.15 17.05 -24.23
C GLY A 104 -3.18 17.35 -25.33
N ASP A 105 -2.84 17.00 -26.57
CA ASP A 105 -3.75 17.11 -27.72
C ASP A 105 -4.79 15.96 -27.69
N PRO A 106 -6.11 16.25 -27.62
CA PRO A 106 -7.14 15.23 -27.62
C PRO A 106 -7.18 14.40 -28.91
N ASP A 107 -6.76 14.97 -30.04
CA ASP A 107 -6.83 14.30 -31.34
C ASP A 107 -5.64 13.37 -31.59
N SER A 108 -4.57 13.47 -30.78
CA SER A 108 -3.42 12.57 -30.83
C SER A 108 -3.62 11.27 -30.02
N VAL A 109 -4.77 11.08 -29.38
CA VAL A 109 -5.05 9.93 -28.52
C VAL A 109 -5.37 8.69 -29.36
N SER A 110 -4.49 7.70 -29.32
CA SER A 110 -4.76 6.37 -29.90
C SER A 110 -5.71 5.58 -29.00
N VAL A 111 -6.86 5.21 -29.55
CA VAL A 111 -7.82 4.34 -28.86
C VAL A 111 -7.47 2.89 -29.20
N PRO A 112 -7.27 2.01 -28.22
CA PRO A 112 -6.99 0.60 -28.47
C PRO A 112 -8.11 -0.07 -29.28
N GLU A 113 -7.74 -0.84 -30.31
CA GLU A 113 -8.70 -1.58 -31.14
C GLU A 113 -9.57 -2.54 -30.30
N PRO A 114 -10.87 -2.70 -30.62
CA PRO A 114 -11.74 -3.60 -29.88
C PRO A 114 -11.17 -5.02 -29.79
N LEU A 115 -11.29 -5.64 -28.62
CA LEU A 115 -11.05 -7.07 -28.42
C LEU A 115 -12.18 -7.86 -29.11
N GLY A 116 -12.17 -7.94 -30.44
CA GLY A 116 -13.19 -8.66 -31.23
C GLY A 116 -14.57 -7.97 -31.27
N GLY A 117 -15.53 -8.58 -31.99
CA GLY A 117 -16.92 -8.12 -32.01
C GLY A 117 -17.57 -8.20 -30.62
N GLU A 118 -18.70 -7.52 -30.40
CA GLU A 118 -19.42 -7.55 -29.10
C GLU A 118 -19.69 -8.99 -28.61
N GLU A 119 -19.89 -9.94 -29.54
CA GLU A 119 -20.06 -11.37 -29.25
C GLU A 119 -18.73 -12.10 -28.92
N ASP A 120 -17.64 -11.80 -29.63
CA ASP A 120 -16.31 -12.38 -29.34
C ASP A 120 -15.72 -11.88 -28.02
N ALA A 121 -16.05 -10.64 -27.63
CA ALA A 121 -15.63 -10.05 -26.36
C ALA A 121 -16.34 -10.72 -25.17
N GLU A 122 -17.63 -11.06 -25.29
CA GLU A 122 -18.35 -11.84 -24.27
C GLU A 122 -17.82 -13.28 -24.17
N GLU A 123 -17.59 -13.98 -25.29
CA GLU A 123 -17.03 -15.34 -25.28
C GLU A 123 -15.55 -15.38 -24.81
N ALA A 124 -14.72 -14.41 -25.18
CA ALA A 124 -13.34 -14.30 -24.69
C ALA A 124 -13.28 -13.93 -23.20
N VAL A 125 -14.28 -13.21 -22.68
CA VAL A 125 -14.45 -12.92 -21.25
C VAL A 125 -14.87 -14.16 -20.45
N GLU A 126 -15.61 -15.10 -21.05
CA GLU A 126 -16.01 -16.37 -20.42
C GLU A 126 -14.90 -17.44 -20.40
N SER A 127 -13.96 -17.41 -21.35
CA SER A 127 -13.00 -18.51 -21.56
C SER A 127 -11.83 -18.61 -20.56
N GLU A 128 -11.40 -17.50 -19.95
CA GLU A 128 -10.36 -17.52 -18.90
C GLU A 128 -10.95 -17.34 -17.50
N PRO A 129 -10.65 -18.24 -16.53
CA PRO A 129 -11.11 -18.05 -15.16
C PRO A 129 -10.50 -16.75 -14.61
N ARG A 130 -11.33 -15.84 -14.08
CA ARG A 130 -10.93 -14.55 -13.50
C ARG A 130 -11.18 -14.49 -11.99
N GLY A 131 -10.51 -13.55 -11.33
CA GLY A 131 -10.72 -13.27 -9.90
C GLY A 131 -10.45 -14.49 -9.01
N MET A 132 -11.42 -14.84 -8.17
CA MET A 132 -11.29 -15.93 -7.20
C MET A 132 -11.13 -17.31 -7.87
N ALA A 133 -11.79 -17.54 -9.01
CA ALA A 133 -11.70 -18.80 -9.74
C ALA A 133 -10.28 -19.04 -10.28
N HIS A 134 -9.65 -18.00 -10.83
CA HIS A 134 -8.25 -18.05 -11.28
C HIS A 134 -7.28 -18.34 -10.13
N LEU A 135 -7.50 -17.62 -9.03
CA LEU A 135 -6.63 -17.66 -7.85
C LEU A 135 -6.64 -19.05 -7.20
N LEU A 136 -7.82 -19.63 -7.03
CA LEU A 136 -7.99 -20.96 -6.45
C LEU A 136 -7.62 -22.09 -7.42
N GLY A 137 -7.77 -21.88 -8.73
CA GLY A 137 -7.43 -22.87 -9.75
C GLY A 137 -5.92 -23.06 -9.96
N ASN A 138 -5.10 -22.05 -9.66
CA ASN A 138 -3.65 -22.11 -9.86
C ASN A 138 -2.88 -22.18 -8.54
N ILE A 139 -2.38 -23.37 -8.20
CA ILE A 139 -1.64 -23.62 -6.96
C ILE A 139 -0.40 -22.72 -6.79
N ARG A 140 0.23 -22.26 -7.89
CA ARG A 140 1.38 -21.34 -7.83
C ARG A 140 0.95 -19.96 -7.33
N ILE A 141 -0.18 -19.45 -7.83
CA ILE A 141 -0.76 -18.18 -7.40
C ILE A 141 -1.24 -18.29 -5.96
N LEU A 142 -1.90 -19.38 -5.59
CA LEU A 142 -2.35 -19.61 -4.21
C LEU A 142 -1.19 -19.62 -3.22
N LYS A 143 -0.06 -20.29 -3.54
CA LYS A 143 1.15 -20.24 -2.70
C LYS A 143 1.67 -18.82 -2.53
N ARG A 144 1.66 -18.02 -3.60
CA ARG A 144 2.05 -16.60 -3.56
C ARG A 144 1.10 -15.77 -2.69
N VAL A 145 -0.21 -15.98 -2.82
CA VAL A 145 -1.23 -15.34 -1.97
C VAL A 145 -1.04 -15.69 -0.50
N MET A 146 -0.73 -16.95 -0.18
CA MET A 146 -0.44 -17.36 1.19
C MET A 146 0.84 -16.72 1.73
N ALA A 147 1.90 -16.61 0.92
CA ALA A 147 3.14 -15.95 1.32
C ALA A 147 2.95 -14.46 1.61
N PHE A 148 2.24 -13.73 0.74
CA PHE A 148 1.85 -12.34 1.02
C PHE A 148 0.87 -12.27 2.20
N GLY A 149 -0.08 -13.19 2.32
CA GLY A 149 -1.03 -13.27 3.42
C GLY A 149 -0.35 -13.41 4.79
N LEU A 150 0.69 -14.23 4.89
CA LEU A 150 1.52 -14.35 6.09
C LEU A 150 2.28 -13.05 6.38
N LEU A 151 2.79 -12.37 5.35
CA LEU A 151 3.42 -11.06 5.51
C LEU A 151 2.44 -10.03 6.10
N TRP A 152 1.22 -9.97 5.55
CA TRP A 152 0.12 -9.13 6.04
C TRP A 152 -0.30 -9.47 7.47
N MET A 153 -0.27 -10.75 7.83
CA MET A 153 -0.52 -11.19 9.20
C MET A 153 0.57 -10.68 10.15
N PHE A 154 1.85 -10.98 9.88
CA PHE A 154 2.95 -10.61 10.77
C PHE A 154 3.11 -9.10 10.95
N ILE A 155 3.00 -8.31 9.88
CA ILE A 155 3.06 -6.85 9.97
C ILE A 155 1.90 -6.30 10.82
N THR A 156 0.71 -6.91 10.74
CA THR A 156 -0.45 -6.49 11.55
C THR A 156 -0.23 -6.82 13.02
N LEU A 157 0.28 -8.03 13.33
CA LEU A 157 0.58 -8.44 14.70
C LEU A 157 1.62 -7.51 15.37
N GLY A 158 2.69 -7.16 14.65
CA GLY A 158 3.72 -6.26 15.17
C GLY A 158 3.28 -4.79 15.26
N SER A 159 2.28 -4.39 14.49
CA SER A 159 1.75 -3.02 14.51
C SER A 159 0.80 -2.74 15.67
N ASP A 160 0.35 -3.76 16.39
CA ASP A 160 -0.54 -3.62 17.54
C ASP A 160 0.07 -2.77 18.66
N LEU A 161 1.41 -2.70 18.75
CA LEU A 161 2.15 -1.80 19.63
C LEU A 161 1.56 -0.38 19.68
N TRP A 162 1.13 0.18 18.54
CA TRP A 162 0.61 1.54 18.47
C TRP A 162 -0.72 1.72 19.20
N ALA A 163 -1.54 0.67 19.30
CA ALA A 163 -2.79 0.72 20.04
C ALA A 163 -2.56 0.87 21.55
N TRP A 164 -1.44 0.32 22.05
CA TRP A 164 -1.06 0.32 23.46
C TRP A 164 -0.20 1.50 23.88
N LEU A 165 0.23 2.34 22.93
CA LEU A 165 1.16 3.43 23.23
C LEU A 165 0.61 4.43 24.25
N THR A 166 -0.71 4.68 24.24
CA THR A 166 -1.37 5.57 25.20
C THR A 166 -1.30 5.02 26.61
N GLU A 167 -1.71 3.77 26.81
CA GLU A 167 -1.71 3.08 28.11
C GLU A 167 -0.28 2.91 28.65
N LEU A 168 0.67 2.53 27.79
CA LEU A 168 2.09 2.44 28.16
C LEU A 168 2.67 3.80 28.59
N GLY A 169 2.20 4.91 28.02
CA GLY A 169 2.61 6.25 28.43
C GLY A 169 2.02 6.65 29.79
N GLU A 170 0.73 6.37 30.00
CA GLU A 170 0.03 6.65 31.27
C GLU A 170 0.62 5.85 32.44
N ASP A 171 0.96 4.58 32.22
CA ASP A 171 1.66 3.73 33.19
C ASP A 171 3.03 4.29 33.61
N GLN A 172 3.65 5.11 32.77
CA GLN A 172 4.91 5.78 33.07
C GLN A 172 4.72 7.14 33.76
N GLY A 173 3.48 7.52 34.04
CA GLY A 173 3.10 8.78 34.69
C GLY A 173 2.90 9.94 33.72
N TRP A 174 2.81 9.70 32.41
CA TRP A 174 2.46 10.76 31.46
C TRP A 174 0.97 11.02 31.53
N HIS A 175 0.58 12.29 31.47
CA HIS A 175 -0.83 12.62 31.31
C HIS A 175 -1.29 12.23 29.90
N ARG A 176 -2.53 11.73 29.78
CA ARG A 176 -3.16 11.35 28.51
C ARG A 176 -2.91 12.34 27.37
N ARG A 177 -3.12 13.65 27.65
CA ARG A 177 -2.93 14.74 26.68
C ARG A 177 -1.48 14.87 26.18
N GLN A 178 -0.49 14.53 27.01
CA GLN A 178 0.92 14.52 26.60
C GLN A 178 1.20 13.37 25.66
N VAL A 179 0.65 12.19 25.92
CA VAL A 179 0.81 11.01 25.05
C VAL A 179 0.09 11.23 23.72
N GLU A 180 -1.15 11.74 23.75
CA GLU A 180 -1.89 12.12 22.55
C GLU A 180 -1.14 13.18 21.72
N GLY A 181 -0.59 14.21 22.38
CA GLY A 181 0.27 15.20 21.73
C GLY A 181 1.53 14.60 21.10
N PHE A 182 2.14 13.60 21.74
CA PHE A 182 3.28 12.86 21.19
C PHE A 182 2.88 12.00 19.98
N VAL A 183 1.71 11.35 20.02
CA VAL A 183 1.16 10.61 18.88
C VAL A 183 0.91 11.54 17.69
N VAL A 184 0.38 12.75 17.92
CA VAL A 184 0.26 13.79 16.89
C VAL A 184 1.62 14.17 16.33
N PHE A 185 2.61 14.40 17.20
CA PHE A 185 3.97 14.72 16.78
C PHE A 185 4.59 13.64 15.88
N LEU A 186 4.37 12.35 16.19
CA LEU A 186 4.86 11.23 15.39
C LEU A 186 4.28 11.22 13.96
N LYS A 187 3.11 11.85 13.71
CA LYS A 187 2.53 11.91 12.36
C LYS A 187 3.27 12.82 11.40
N PHE A 188 4.06 13.78 11.88
CA PHE A 188 4.85 14.63 10.98
C PHE A 188 6.00 13.84 10.33
N PRO A 189 6.86 13.11 11.08
CA PRO A 189 7.77 12.14 10.48
C PRO A 189 7.07 11.06 9.64
N SER A 190 5.88 10.59 10.02
CA SER A 190 5.11 9.64 9.20
C SER A 190 4.91 10.15 7.78
N ILE A 191 4.49 11.41 7.61
CA ILE A 191 4.29 12.04 6.30
C ILE A 191 5.59 11.97 5.49
N VAL A 192 6.73 12.28 6.10
CA VAL A 192 8.05 12.16 5.46
C VAL A 192 8.31 10.73 5.00
N GLY A 193 7.94 9.72 5.80
CA GLY A 193 8.01 8.30 5.43
C GLY A 193 7.22 7.98 4.16
N PHE A 194 5.98 8.47 4.03
CA PHE A 194 5.18 8.25 2.81
C PHE A 194 5.81 8.93 1.58
N PHE A 195 6.29 10.16 1.70
CA PHE A 195 6.98 10.84 0.60
C PHE A 195 8.26 10.10 0.19
N LEU A 196 9.05 9.66 1.17
CA LEU A 196 10.29 8.94 0.94
C LEU A 196 10.02 7.57 0.29
N ALA A 197 8.99 6.84 0.74
CA ALA A 197 8.53 5.62 0.09
C ALA A 197 8.11 5.86 -1.36
N SER A 198 7.33 6.91 -1.63
CA SER A 198 6.91 7.23 -3.00
C SER A 198 8.10 7.57 -3.91
N PHE A 199 9.08 8.32 -3.39
CA PHE A 199 10.25 8.72 -4.17
C PHE A 199 11.20 7.54 -4.43
N LEU A 200 11.46 6.72 -3.41
CA LEU A 200 12.37 5.58 -3.51
C LEU A 200 11.76 4.39 -4.25
N ALA A 201 10.44 4.24 -4.28
CA ALA A 201 9.78 3.14 -4.98
C ALA A 201 9.73 3.30 -6.51
N ARG A 202 10.31 4.38 -7.06
CA ARG A 202 10.43 4.59 -8.51
C ARG A 202 11.25 3.47 -9.14
N ASP A 203 11.05 3.29 -10.45
CA ASP A 203 11.79 2.34 -11.28
C ASP A 203 11.74 0.89 -10.78
N GLY A 204 10.65 0.50 -10.10
CA GLY A 204 10.44 -0.85 -9.61
C GLY A 204 11.24 -1.22 -8.35
N GLN A 205 11.81 -0.25 -7.63
CA GLN A 205 12.56 -0.54 -6.40
C GLN A 205 11.66 -0.81 -5.18
N GLY A 206 10.34 -0.63 -5.30
CA GLY A 206 9.36 -0.77 -4.20
C GLY A 206 9.55 -2.00 -3.31
N PRO A 207 9.70 -3.22 -3.86
CA PRO A 207 9.93 -4.41 -3.04
C PRO A 207 11.23 -4.41 -2.23
N ARG A 208 12.33 -3.94 -2.82
CA ARG A 208 13.64 -3.85 -2.13
C ARG A 208 13.57 -2.83 -0.99
N ILE A 209 12.91 -1.70 -1.22
CA ILE A 209 12.68 -0.66 -0.21
C ILE A 209 11.72 -1.14 0.89
N LEU A 210 10.70 -1.94 0.54
CA LEU A 210 9.81 -2.57 1.53
C LEU A 210 10.60 -3.48 2.46
N CYS A 211 11.44 -4.36 1.92
CA CYS A 211 12.27 -5.27 2.71
C CYS A 211 13.22 -4.49 3.63
N SER A 212 13.92 -3.46 3.13
CA SER A 212 14.82 -2.66 3.96
C SER A 212 14.08 -1.90 5.06
N ALA A 213 12.92 -1.30 4.74
CA ALA A 213 12.06 -0.63 5.70
C ALA A 213 11.57 -1.57 6.82
N MET A 214 11.17 -2.80 6.47
CA MET A 214 10.79 -3.83 7.44
C MET A 214 11.97 -4.25 8.32
N GLY A 215 13.16 -4.40 7.75
CA GLY A 215 14.38 -4.72 8.50
C GLY A 215 14.73 -3.63 9.52
N ILE A 216 14.71 -2.36 9.10
CA ILE A 216 14.96 -1.22 10.01
C ILE A 216 13.88 -1.15 11.09
N THR A 217 12.60 -1.28 10.71
CA THR A 217 11.48 -1.27 11.67
C THR A 217 11.61 -2.39 12.70
N SER A 218 12.02 -3.58 12.27
CA SER A 218 12.28 -4.72 13.16
C SER A 218 13.38 -4.42 14.20
N VAL A 219 14.52 -3.88 13.76
CA VAL A 219 15.61 -3.50 14.68
C VAL A 219 15.16 -2.40 15.64
N MET A 220 14.48 -1.37 15.14
CA MET A 220 14.01 -0.26 15.99
C MET A 220 12.90 -0.70 16.96
N CYS A 221 12.02 -1.61 16.54
CA CYS A 221 11.01 -2.21 17.41
C CYS A 221 11.67 -3.05 18.52
N ALA A 222 12.68 -3.86 18.18
CA ALA A 222 13.45 -4.60 19.18
C ALA A 222 14.18 -3.67 20.17
N LEU A 223 14.77 -2.57 19.70
CA LEU A 223 15.37 -1.54 20.55
C LEU A 223 14.34 -0.85 21.45
N PHE A 224 13.16 -0.56 20.93
CA PHE A 224 12.06 0.00 21.72
C PHE A 224 11.59 -0.99 22.80
N SER A 225 11.37 -2.25 22.44
CA SER A 225 11.02 -3.32 23.39
C SER A 225 12.10 -3.49 24.47
N TYR A 226 13.38 -3.48 24.09
CA TYR A 226 14.49 -3.50 25.03
C TYR A 226 14.46 -2.28 25.98
N SER A 227 14.16 -1.09 25.47
CA SER A 227 14.06 0.14 26.28
C SER A 227 12.89 0.12 27.27
N LEU A 228 11.81 -0.60 26.97
CA LEU A 228 10.69 -0.83 27.89
C LEU A 228 11.08 -1.82 28.99
N VAL A 229 11.67 -2.96 28.63
CA VAL A 229 12.11 -4.00 29.59
C VAL A 229 13.15 -3.45 30.56
N THR A 230 14.14 -2.70 30.05
CA THR A 230 15.21 -2.09 30.87
C THR A 230 14.82 -0.76 31.52
N ARG A 231 13.57 -0.30 31.32
CA ARG A 231 13.02 0.95 31.88
C ARG A 231 13.85 2.19 31.52
N GLN A 232 14.51 2.21 30.36
CA GLN A 232 15.30 3.32 29.87
C GLN A 232 14.43 4.43 29.27
N LYS A 233 13.92 5.33 30.11
CA LYS A 233 12.98 6.40 29.73
C LYS A 233 13.48 7.33 28.61
N MET A 234 14.79 7.54 28.49
CA MET A 234 15.36 8.39 27.42
C MET A 234 15.45 7.67 26.06
N LEU A 235 15.65 6.36 26.05
CA LEU A 235 15.79 5.59 24.81
C LEU A 235 14.44 5.35 24.13
N GLN A 236 13.35 5.25 24.91
CA GLN A 236 11.99 5.00 24.42
C GLN A 236 11.51 5.98 23.34
N PRO A 237 11.46 7.32 23.57
CA PRO A 237 11.00 8.26 22.55
C PRO A 237 11.94 8.31 21.34
N VAL A 238 13.25 8.09 21.53
CA VAL A 238 14.24 8.05 20.45
C VAL A 238 14.00 6.83 19.55
N ALA A 239 13.78 5.65 20.14
CA ALA A 239 13.48 4.43 19.39
C ALA A 239 12.16 4.54 18.64
N LEU A 240 11.10 5.11 19.25
CA LEU A 240 9.83 5.36 18.56
C LEU A 240 9.97 6.35 17.39
N LEU A 241 10.74 7.43 17.58
CA LEU A 241 11.00 8.41 16.52
C LEU A 241 11.84 7.84 15.37
N ALA A 242 12.81 6.98 15.67
CA ALA A 242 13.59 6.29 14.65
C ALA A 242 12.77 5.22 13.91
N MET A 243 11.78 4.63 14.58
CA MET A 243 10.92 3.57 14.04
C MET A 243 9.82 4.10 13.11
N ILE A 244 9.24 5.27 13.39
CA ILE A 244 8.00 5.71 12.72
C ILE A 244 8.13 5.85 11.20
N VAL A 245 9.25 6.40 10.71
CA VAL A 245 9.49 6.60 9.27
C VAL A 245 9.56 5.26 8.52
N PRO A 246 10.46 4.32 8.87
CA PRO A 246 10.51 3.03 8.19
C PRO A 246 9.25 2.18 8.42
N PHE A 247 8.57 2.34 9.55
CA PHE A 247 7.29 1.67 9.82
C PHE A 247 6.21 2.08 8.80
N ASP A 248 6.01 3.38 8.61
CA ASP A 248 5.02 3.89 7.68
C ASP A 248 5.42 3.66 6.21
N MET A 249 6.72 3.70 5.91
CA MET A 249 7.23 3.26 4.60
C MET A 249 6.82 1.81 4.32
N ALA A 250 7.01 0.89 5.28
CA ALA A 250 6.67 -0.51 5.12
C ALA A 250 5.17 -0.70 4.86
N TRP A 251 4.29 -0.05 5.65
CA TRP A 251 2.85 -0.09 5.42
C TRP A 251 2.43 0.47 4.06
N SER A 252 3.03 1.60 3.66
CA SER A 252 2.69 2.24 2.39
C SER A 252 3.04 1.37 1.19
N LEU A 253 4.24 0.77 1.20
CA LEU A 253 4.75 -0.05 0.12
C LEU A 253 4.12 -1.44 0.11
N LEU A 254 3.68 -1.96 1.25
CA LEU A 254 3.01 -3.26 1.33
C LEU A 254 1.78 -3.32 0.40
N TYR A 255 0.94 -2.29 0.40
CA TYR A 255 -0.23 -2.24 -0.49
C TYR A 255 0.17 -2.27 -1.97
N THR A 256 1.11 -1.39 -2.36
CA THR A 256 1.56 -1.26 -3.75
C THR A 256 2.26 -2.52 -4.23
N THR A 257 3.22 -3.04 -3.47
CA THR A 257 3.98 -4.26 -3.80
C THR A 257 3.11 -5.51 -3.83
N THR A 258 2.12 -5.62 -2.93
CA THR A 258 1.13 -6.71 -3.00
C THR A 258 0.34 -6.60 -4.30
N ALA A 259 -0.12 -5.40 -4.67
CA ALA A 259 -0.89 -5.19 -5.90
C ALA A 259 -0.07 -5.47 -7.17
N THR A 260 1.19 -5.05 -7.23
CA THR A 260 2.08 -5.31 -8.38
C THR A 260 2.60 -6.74 -8.45
N GLY A 261 2.58 -7.48 -7.33
CA GLY A 261 2.97 -8.89 -7.26
C GLY A 261 2.01 -9.86 -7.94
N PHE A 262 0.80 -9.43 -8.32
CA PHE A 262 -0.22 -10.29 -8.96
C PHE A 262 -0.66 -9.78 -10.34
N ASP A 263 -1.06 -10.73 -11.18
CA ASP A 263 -1.58 -10.46 -12.53
C ASP A 263 -2.90 -9.70 -12.49
N THR A 264 -3.16 -8.90 -13.54
CA THR A 264 -4.37 -8.07 -13.67
C THR A 264 -5.66 -8.88 -13.48
N LEU A 265 -5.68 -10.14 -13.94
CA LEU A 265 -6.84 -11.03 -13.88
C LEU A 265 -7.28 -11.40 -12.45
N CYS A 266 -6.38 -11.39 -11.48
CA CYS A 266 -6.66 -11.78 -10.10
C CYS A 266 -6.20 -10.79 -9.03
N ARG A 267 -5.55 -9.68 -9.42
CA ARG A 267 -4.94 -8.69 -8.51
C ARG A 267 -5.86 -8.21 -7.40
N ALA A 268 -7.07 -7.75 -7.73
CA ALA A 268 -8.00 -7.22 -6.74
C ALA A 268 -8.45 -8.31 -5.74
N SER A 269 -8.68 -9.53 -6.22
CA SER A 269 -9.03 -10.68 -5.35
C SER A 269 -7.87 -11.09 -4.46
N ALA A 270 -6.65 -11.17 -5.01
CA ALA A 270 -5.44 -11.53 -4.28
C ALA A 270 -5.11 -10.50 -3.17
N LEU A 271 -5.13 -9.20 -3.48
CA LEU A 271 -4.95 -8.13 -2.50
C LEU A 271 -6.01 -8.20 -1.39
N SER A 272 -7.26 -8.47 -1.76
CA SER A 272 -8.36 -8.62 -0.79
C SER A 272 -8.17 -9.83 0.12
N MET A 273 -7.71 -10.97 -0.38
CA MET A 273 -7.39 -12.14 0.45
C MET A 273 -6.23 -11.86 1.41
N CYS A 274 -5.15 -11.25 0.91
CA CYS A 274 -3.98 -10.92 1.73
C CYS A 274 -4.35 -9.94 2.86
N THR A 275 -5.06 -8.86 2.53
CA THR A 275 -5.54 -7.89 3.53
C THR A 275 -6.54 -8.51 4.52
N SER A 276 -7.36 -9.47 4.09
CA SER A 276 -8.30 -10.17 4.97
C SER A 276 -7.58 -11.03 6.01
N LEU A 277 -6.49 -11.71 5.64
CA LEU A 277 -5.64 -12.45 6.58
C LEU A 277 -5.00 -11.51 7.61
N GLY A 278 -4.48 -10.37 7.18
CA GLY A 278 -3.99 -9.33 8.09
C GLY A 278 -5.07 -8.85 9.04
N LYS A 279 -6.28 -8.56 8.55
CA LYS A 279 -7.41 -8.14 9.39
C LYS A 279 -7.88 -9.19 10.37
N ALA A 280 -7.87 -10.47 10.00
CA ALA A 280 -8.16 -11.56 10.92
C ALA A 280 -7.17 -11.56 12.09
N ALA A 281 -5.89 -11.37 11.81
CA ALA A 281 -4.85 -11.17 12.82
C ALA A 281 -5.14 -9.95 13.70
N GLY A 282 -5.52 -8.82 13.08
CA GLY A 282 -5.88 -7.56 13.74
C GLY A 282 -7.08 -7.64 14.69
N VAL A 283 -7.99 -8.60 14.48
CA VAL A 283 -9.12 -8.84 15.40
C VAL A 283 -8.66 -9.60 16.65
N ILE A 284 -7.70 -10.52 16.49
CA ILE A 284 -7.24 -11.41 17.57
C ILE A 284 -6.18 -10.72 18.43
N ILE A 285 -5.28 -9.94 17.81
CA ILE A 285 -4.08 -9.44 18.48
C ILE A 285 -4.33 -8.55 19.70
N PRO A 286 -5.31 -7.62 19.74
CA PRO A 286 -5.48 -6.78 20.92
C PRO A 286 -5.86 -7.59 22.16
N SER A 287 -6.58 -8.71 21.98
CA SER A 287 -6.92 -9.61 23.09
C SER A 287 -5.67 -10.34 23.62
N VAL A 288 -4.79 -10.77 22.72
CA VAL A 288 -3.53 -11.45 23.07
C VAL A 288 -2.56 -10.45 23.73
N SER A 289 -2.35 -9.29 23.14
CA SER A 289 -1.49 -8.24 23.69
C SER A 289 -2.00 -7.71 25.01
N GLY A 290 -3.32 -7.53 25.18
CA GLY A 290 -3.88 -7.11 26.48
C GLY A 290 -3.68 -8.15 27.58
N PHE A 291 -3.83 -9.43 27.28
CA PHE A 291 -3.49 -10.50 28.22
C PHE A 291 -1.99 -10.51 28.56
N LEU A 292 -1.12 -10.41 27.55
CA LEU A 292 0.33 -10.40 27.74
C LEU A 292 0.80 -9.18 28.52
N ILE A 293 0.31 -7.98 28.23
CA ILE A 293 0.69 -6.76 28.95
C ILE A 293 0.33 -6.86 30.43
N LYS A 294 -0.84 -7.42 30.74
CA LYS A 294 -1.33 -7.56 32.12
C LYS A 294 -0.58 -8.61 32.93
N GLU A 295 -0.38 -9.80 32.38
CA GLU A 295 0.21 -10.94 33.12
C GLU A 295 1.73 -11.03 32.95
N HIS A 296 2.25 -10.73 31.75
CA HIS A 296 3.64 -10.96 31.33
C HIS A 296 4.16 -9.84 30.40
N PRO A 297 4.34 -8.59 30.89
CA PRO A 297 4.58 -7.43 30.03
C PRO A 297 5.82 -7.55 29.13
N ASN A 298 6.90 -8.15 29.65
CA ASN A 298 8.11 -8.37 28.84
C ASN A 298 7.84 -9.30 27.64
N ALA A 299 6.98 -10.31 27.81
CA ALA A 299 6.59 -11.20 26.73
C ALA A 299 5.76 -10.47 25.66
N ALA A 300 4.97 -9.46 26.02
CA ALA A 300 4.27 -8.60 25.05
C ALA A 300 5.27 -7.82 24.18
N PHE A 301 6.29 -7.24 24.81
CA PHE A 301 7.30 -6.44 24.10
C PHE A 301 8.15 -7.30 23.16
N GLU A 302 8.55 -8.49 23.60
CA GLU A 302 9.25 -9.47 22.79
C GLU A 302 8.38 -10.03 21.65
N PHE A 303 7.08 -10.19 21.90
CA PHE A 303 6.11 -10.62 20.88
C PHE A 303 6.01 -9.61 19.72
N TRP A 304 5.89 -8.30 20.01
CA TRP A 304 5.86 -7.29 18.95
C TRP A 304 7.17 -7.21 18.16
N ALA A 305 8.31 -7.30 18.83
CA ALA A 305 9.61 -7.29 18.16
C ALA A 305 9.80 -8.53 17.26
N SER A 306 9.48 -9.71 17.78
CA SER A 306 9.62 -10.98 17.03
C SER A 306 8.69 -11.05 15.82
N THR A 307 7.47 -10.51 15.91
CA THR A 307 6.55 -10.47 14.76
C THR A 307 7.05 -9.57 13.63
N TRP A 308 7.72 -8.45 13.94
CA TRP A 308 8.40 -7.64 12.92
C TRP A 308 9.62 -8.35 12.30
N VAL A 309 10.37 -9.13 13.09
CA VAL A 309 11.44 -10.01 12.56
C VAL A 309 10.86 -11.04 11.60
N LEU A 310 9.75 -11.68 11.96
CA LEU A 310 9.06 -12.64 11.10
C LEU A 310 8.51 -11.98 9.83
N ALA A 311 7.98 -10.76 9.91
CA ALA A 311 7.55 -10.00 8.74
C ALA A 311 8.73 -9.74 7.79
N PHE A 312 9.88 -9.31 8.32
CA PHE A 312 11.09 -9.09 7.53
C PHE A 312 11.61 -10.39 6.88
N MET A 313 11.69 -11.48 7.64
CA MET A 313 12.07 -12.80 7.11
C MET A 313 11.10 -13.25 6.01
N GLN A 314 9.79 -13.09 6.22
CA GLN A 314 8.79 -13.44 5.22
C GLN A 314 8.93 -12.59 3.96
N ALA A 315 9.20 -11.29 4.07
CA ALA A 315 9.44 -10.41 2.93
C ALA A 315 10.64 -10.87 2.10
N MET A 316 11.71 -11.35 2.73
CA MET A 316 12.88 -11.92 2.04
C MET A 316 12.60 -13.21 1.27
N THR A 317 11.59 -13.99 1.69
CA THR A 317 11.23 -15.24 0.99
C THR A 317 10.38 -15.02 -0.26
N ILE A 318 9.70 -13.86 -0.35
CA ILE A 318 8.82 -13.55 -1.47
C ILE A 318 9.68 -13.13 -2.65
N ARG A 319 9.69 -13.93 -3.71
CA ARG A 319 10.23 -13.51 -5.01
C ARG A 319 9.27 -12.51 -5.65
N PHE A 320 9.77 -11.31 -5.90
CA PHE A 320 8.97 -10.27 -6.53
C PHE A 320 8.98 -10.45 -8.04
N LYS A 321 7.83 -10.24 -8.69
CA LYS A 321 7.64 -10.52 -10.13
C LYS A 321 8.65 -9.77 -11.02
N GLN A 322 9.11 -8.60 -10.57
CA GLN A 322 10.13 -7.81 -11.26
C GLN A 322 11.51 -8.48 -11.25
N GLU A 323 11.87 -9.20 -10.19
CA GLU A 323 13.12 -9.98 -10.14
C GLU A 323 13.04 -11.16 -11.11
N GLU A 324 11.86 -11.78 -11.25
CA GLU A 324 11.62 -12.83 -12.24
C GLU A 324 11.74 -12.30 -13.68
N GLU A 325 11.26 -11.07 -13.97
CA GLU A 325 11.36 -10.43 -15.28
C GLU A 325 12.78 -9.88 -15.59
N GLU A 326 13.52 -9.44 -14.58
CA GLU A 326 14.91 -8.97 -14.69
C GLU A 326 15.88 -10.17 -14.89
N GLU A 327 15.64 -11.29 -14.21
CA GLU A 327 16.42 -12.54 -14.33
C GLU A 327 16.07 -13.33 -15.60
N ALA A 328 14.82 -13.25 -16.08
CA ALA A 328 14.39 -13.84 -17.36
C ALA A 328 14.88 -13.03 -18.58
N ARG A 329 15.40 -11.81 -18.39
CA ARG A 329 15.97 -11.01 -19.48
C ARG A 329 17.29 -11.67 -19.92
N PRO A 330 17.40 -12.24 -21.14
CA PRO A 330 18.62 -12.91 -21.56
C PRO A 330 19.79 -11.91 -21.54
N ALA A 331 20.94 -12.34 -21.03
CA ALA A 331 22.19 -11.59 -20.89
C ALA A 331 22.85 -11.18 -22.24
N LYS A 332 22.07 -10.62 -23.17
CA LYS A 332 22.48 -10.15 -24.50
C LYS A 332 22.17 -8.66 -24.65
N CYS A 333 22.77 -7.83 -23.81
CA CYS A 333 22.98 -6.40 -24.14
C CYS A 333 24.20 -5.79 -23.44
N SER A 334 25.18 -6.60 -23.05
CA SER A 334 26.48 -6.13 -22.55
C SER A 334 27.62 -6.58 -23.47
N SER A 335 27.50 -6.30 -24.76
CA SER A 335 28.64 -6.34 -25.68
C SER A 335 28.32 -5.53 -26.94
N THR A 336 28.35 -4.21 -26.83
CA THR A 336 28.58 -3.37 -28.02
C THR A 336 30.09 -3.33 -28.23
N PRO A 337 30.65 -3.85 -29.33
CA PRO A 337 32.06 -3.65 -29.65
C PRO A 337 32.29 -2.17 -29.91
N ALA A 338 33.31 -1.62 -29.26
CA ALA A 338 33.81 -0.28 -29.52
C ALA A 338 34.51 -0.23 -30.89
N SER A 339 33.75 -0.07 -31.98
CA SER A 339 34.24 0.54 -33.23
C SER A 339 33.07 0.86 -34.16
N LEU A 340 33.23 1.95 -34.92
CA LEU A 340 32.30 2.56 -35.89
C LEU A 340 31.50 3.77 -35.35
N ARG A 341 32.21 4.88 -35.13
CA ARG A 341 31.69 6.21 -35.45
C ARG A 341 31.78 6.40 -36.97
N PRO A 342 30.71 6.84 -37.64
CA PRO A 342 30.81 7.75 -38.77
C PRO A 342 30.50 9.17 -38.29
N GLU A 343 31.33 10.11 -38.71
CA GLU A 343 31.15 11.55 -38.53
C GLU A 343 29.91 12.08 -39.27
N GLY A 344 29.27 13.09 -38.70
CA GLY A 344 28.59 14.16 -39.45
C GLY A 344 27.22 13.84 -40.06
N GLY A 345 26.14 14.32 -39.44
CA GLY A 345 24.82 14.45 -40.06
C GLY A 345 23.74 14.89 -39.07
N ALA A 346 23.10 16.03 -39.35
CA ALA A 346 22.05 16.66 -38.54
C ALA A 346 20.75 15.81 -38.45
N PRO A 347 19.82 16.10 -37.52
CA PRO A 347 18.83 15.14 -37.03
C PRO A 347 17.59 15.07 -37.94
N PRO A 348 16.91 13.92 -38.03
CA PRO A 348 15.52 13.89 -38.47
C PRO A 348 14.58 14.07 -37.26
N GLU A 349 13.62 14.96 -37.44
CA GLU A 349 12.41 15.08 -36.65
C GLU A 349 11.58 13.79 -36.72
N GLY A 350 10.83 13.52 -35.65
CA GLY A 350 9.56 12.79 -35.76
C GLY A 350 9.51 11.39 -35.14
N HIS A 351 8.50 11.24 -34.28
CA HIS A 351 7.73 10.03 -33.95
C HIS A 351 8.22 9.09 -32.83
N SER A 352 7.42 9.15 -31.75
CA SER A 352 6.81 8.04 -30.99
C SER A 352 7.69 6.92 -30.42
N GLU A 353 7.59 6.71 -29.10
CA GLU A 353 6.92 5.53 -28.54
C GLU A 353 6.74 5.66 -27.02
N LEU A 354 5.48 5.54 -26.56
CA LEU A 354 5.06 5.43 -25.17
C LEU A 354 4.10 4.24 -25.09
N PHE A 355 4.48 3.17 -24.39
CA PHE A 355 3.61 2.08 -23.92
C PHE A 355 4.12 1.43 -22.64
#